data_AF-A0A3B9BPE9-F1
#
_entry.id   AF-A0A3B9BPE9-F1
#
_cell.length_a   1.000
_cell.length_b   1.000
_cell.length_c   1.000
_cell.angle_alpha   90.00
_cell.angle_beta   90.00
_cell.angle_gamma   90.00
#
_symmetry.space_group_name_H-M   'P 1'
#
loop_
_entity.id
_entity.type
_entity.pdbx_description
1 polymer ?
#
loop_
_entity_poly.entity_id
_entity_poly.type
_entity_poly.pdbx_seq_one_letter_code
_entity_poly.pdbx_strand_id
1 'polypeptide(L)'
;MPQKRDEYWKYTDPTKLTSDLPTPASQFNADESSLFDDIDRVKLFFVDGKFDAESSDNLALAGVEIETLETASNLDIHWISNTYGALERDAQRPVPRPLAALNTATATQGIVIRATAQAKKPISLIYLHEDDNSDAMLHHTIKLEKGADLTILENGPAAARFNKVMEVDVGDNASFHHVRAQGRDHERTAMTHIFARLGNKSSFKSFTLTVNGVLTRNEAIIDFTDDDSQATVAGACVGDGAFHHDDTVFITHDGVNCESRQVYKKVLRNGAVGVFQGKILVKPGAQKTDGYQISQGLLLDADSTFQAKPELEIYADDVACSHGSTVGALNDTALFYLTSRGIPRKEAQDMLTLAFLGEAIDEIDENALADVIRARLERWLARRHP
;
A
#
# COMPACT_ATOMS: atom_id res chain seq x y z
N MET A 1 -4.98 20.04 10.84
CA MET A 1 -4.20 18.80 11.08
C MET A 1 -4.96 17.88 12.00
N PRO A 2 -4.83 16.55 11.84
CA PRO A 2 -5.58 15.58 12.64
C PRO A 2 -5.02 15.49 14.06
N GLN A 3 -5.86 15.07 15.00
CA GLN A 3 -5.51 14.82 16.40
C GLN A 3 -5.88 13.39 16.78
N LYS A 4 -5.18 12.80 17.76
CA LYS A 4 -5.46 11.43 18.23
C LYS A 4 -6.92 11.20 18.69
N ARG A 5 -7.63 12.25 19.09
CA ARG A 5 -9.04 12.17 19.49
C ARG A 5 -10.00 12.09 18.30
N ASP A 6 -9.54 12.40 17.09
CA ASP A 6 -10.35 12.33 15.89
C ASP A 6 -10.64 10.87 15.55
N GLU A 7 -11.84 10.59 15.04
CA GLU A 7 -12.35 9.22 14.88
C GLU A 7 -11.40 8.29 14.11
N TYR A 8 -10.90 8.73 12.96
CA TYR A 8 -10.00 7.95 12.08
C TYR A 8 -8.54 7.90 12.57
N TRP A 9 -8.22 8.66 13.63
CA TRP A 9 -6.89 8.74 14.26
C TRP A 9 -6.89 8.19 15.69
N LYS A 10 -8.02 7.62 16.16
CA LYS A 10 -8.15 7.04 17.50
C LYS A 10 -7.05 6.02 17.82
N TYR A 11 -6.67 5.24 16.82
CA TYR A 11 -5.74 4.13 16.96
C TYR A 11 -4.30 4.48 16.59
N THR A 12 -4.06 5.65 16.00
CA THR A 12 -2.76 6.06 15.47
C THR A 12 -2.48 7.50 15.86
N ASP A 13 -1.42 7.72 16.64
CA ASP A 13 -1.06 9.07 17.05
C ASP A 13 -0.39 9.83 15.89
N PRO A 14 -1.01 10.89 15.33
CA PRO A 14 -0.46 11.60 14.17
C PRO A 14 0.76 12.46 14.52
N THR A 15 1.10 12.66 15.80
CA THR A 15 2.06 13.68 16.22
C THR A 15 3.40 13.62 15.49
N LYS A 16 3.96 12.41 15.26
CA LYS A 16 5.23 12.25 14.53
C LYS A 16 5.11 12.57 13.02
N LEU A 17 3.92 12.40 12.45
CA LEU A 17 3.64 12.72 11.05
C LEU A 17 3.36 14.21 10.85
N THR A 18 3.01 14.94 11.91
CA THR A 18 2.56 16.34 11.84
C THR A 18 3.46 17.34 12.58
N SER A 19 4.57 16.89 13.15
CA SER A 19 5.54 17.77 13.81
C SER A 19 6.21 18.71 12.80
N ASP A 20 6.68 19.87 13.26
CA ASP A 20 7.32 20.86 12.37
C ASP A 20 8.58 20.30 11.68
N LEU A 21 9.34 19.46 12.40
CA LEU A 21 10.52 18.76 11.88
C LEU A 21 10.32 17.24 11.97
N PRO A 22 10.91 16.46 11.04
CA PRO A 22 10.91 15.01 11.14
C PRO A 22 11.72 14.55 12.37
N THR A 23 11.36 13.38 12.90
CA THR A 23 12.26 12.69 13.83
C THR A 23 13.40 12.09 13.01
N PRO A 24 14.67 12.30 13.38
CA PRO A 24 15.78 11.72 12.64
C PRO A 24 15.67 10.19 12.58
N ALA A 25 16.01 9.60 11.44
CA ALA A 25 16.09 8.17 11.24
C ALA A 25 17.48 7.81 10.72
N SER A 26 18.11 6.81 11.32
CA SER A 26 19.48 6.43 10.93
C SER A 26 19.50 5.84 9.52
N GLN A 27 20.43 6.28 8.68
CA GLN A 27 20.70 5.63 7.40
C GLN A 27 20.97 4.14 7.57
N PHE A 28 20.21 3.32 6.83
CA PHE A 28 20.39 1.87 6.82
C PHE A 28 21.16 1.44 5.57
N ASN A 29 22.48 1.31 5.73
CA ASN A 29 23.33 0.66 4.72
C ASN A 29 23.16 -0.85 4.84
N ALA A 30 22.49 -1.47 3.87
CA ALA A 30 22.36 -2.92 3.80
C ALA A 30 23.06 -3.46 2.56
N ASP A 31 23.99 -4.39 2.75
CA ASP A 31 24.60 -5.26 1.73
C ASP A 31 23.60 -6.20 1.02
N GLU A 32 22.30 -5.90 1.04
CA GLU A 32 21.25 -6.74 0.48
C GLU A 32 20.79 -6.21 -0.87
N SER A 33 20.70 -7.12 -1.85
CA SER A 33 20.18 -6.88 -3.19
C SER A 33 18.87 -6.08 -3.16
N SER A 34 18.69 -5.21 -4.15
CA SER A 34 17.45 -4.46 -4.28
C SER A 34 16.28 -5.42 -4.49
N LEU A 35 15.10 -5.02 -4.03
CA LEU A 35 13.90 -5.83 -4.28
C LEU A 35 13.59 -5.80 -5.78
N PHE A 36 13.07 -6.91 -6.30
CA PHE A 36 12.70 -7.07 -7.71
C PHE A 36 13.88 -7.08 -8.70
N ASP A 37 15.13 -7.29 -8.26
CA ASP A 37 16.29 -7.29 -9.15
C ASP A 37 16.22 -8.30 -10.30
N ASP A 38 15.54 -9.43 -10.08
CA ASP A 38 15.30 -10.46 -11.10
C ASP A 38 14.14 -10.13 -12.08
N ILE A 39 13.49 -8.97 -11.91
CA ILE A 39 12.39 -8.50 -12.76
C ILE A 39 12.93 -7.45 -13.75
N ASP A 40 12.80 -7.72 -15.06
CA ASP A 40 13.03 -6.70 -16.09
C ASP A 40 11.99 -5.60 -15.96
N ARG A 41 12.45 -4.38 -15.69
CA ARG A 41 11.60 -3.22 -15.34
C ARG A 41 12.28 -1.92 -15.74
N VAL A 42 11.50 -0.84 -15.78
CA VAL A 42 12.04 0.54 -15.86
C VAL A 42 12.27 1.01 -14.42
N LYS A 43 13.50 1.36 -14.06
CA LYS A 43 13.85 1.78 -12.69
C LYS A 43 13.89 3.29 -12.58
N LEU A 44 13.13 3.85 -11.66
CA LEU A 44 13.07 5.27 -11.35
C LEU A 44 13.48 5.48 -9.90
N PHE A 45 14.63 6.13 -9.68
CA PHE A 45 15.20 6.35 -8.36
C PHE A 45 14.79 7.71 -7.79
N PHE A 46 14.52 7.72 -6.48
CA PHE A 46 14.37 8.92 -5.70
C PHE A 46 15.27 8.86 -4.47
N VAL A 47 16.01 9.92 -4.20
CA VAL A 47 16.86 10.06 -3.01
C VAL A 47 16.28 11.15 -2.14
N ASP A 48 15.92 10.83 -0.91
CA ASP A 48 15.33 11.77 0.07
C ASP A 48 14.15 12.58 -0.52
N GLY A 49 13.32 11.91 -1.32
CA GLY A 49 12.15 12.50 -1.95
C GLY A 49 12.40 13.30 -3.24
N LYS A 50 13.63 13.31 -3.79
CA LYS A 50 13.95 13.97 -5.06
C LYS A 50 14.23 12.95 -6.15
N PHE A 51 13.73 13.19 -7.36
CA PHE A 51 14.01 12.31 -8.50
C PHE A 51 15.50 12.36 -8.89
N ASP A 52 16.14 11.20 -8.99
CA ASP A 52 17.53 11.07 -9.41
C ASP A 52 17.59 10.56 -10.86
N ALA A 53 17.84 11.49 -11.78
CA ALA A 53 17.91 11.20 -13.20
C ALA A 53 19.17 10.40 -13.60
N GLU A 54 20.26 10.48 -12.83
CA GLU A 54 21.53 9.81 -13.17
C GLU A 54 21.45 8.30 -12.87
N SER A 55 20.80 7.93 -11.77
CA SER A 55 20.60 6.52 -11.39
C SER A 55 19.38 5.87 -12.06
N SER A 56 18.46 6.68 -12.60
CA SER A 56 17.24 6.20 -13.25
C SER A 56 17.48 5.73 -14.69
N ASP A 57 16.68 4.74 -15.10
CA ASP A 57 16.56 4.39 -16.51
C ASP A 57 15.88 5.52 -17.30
N ASN A 58 16.03 5.50 -18.62
CA ASN A 58 15.33 6.43 -19.50
C ASN A 58 13.81 6.32 -19.30
N LEU A 59 13.13 7.47 -19.25
CA LEU A 59 11.67 7.62 -19.11
C LEU A 59 10.89 7.23 -20.39
N ALA A 60 11.37 6.22 -21.11
CA ALA A 60 10.83 5.77 -22.38
C ALA A 60 10.35 4.33 -22.28
N LEU A 61 9.04 4.13 -22.45
CA LEU A 61 8.42 2.82 -22.50
C LEU A 61 7.31 2.81 -23.56
N ALA A 62 7.34 1.84 -24.47
CA ALA A 62 6.35 1.79 -25.56
C ALA A 62 4.93 1.68 -24.98
N GLY A 63 4.04 2.59 -25.41
CA GLY A 63 2.67 2.66 -24.90
C GLY A 63 2.53 3.37 -23.56
N VAL A 64 3.59 3.95 -23.00
CA VAL A 64 3.56 4.66 -21.72
C VAL A 64 4.36 5.96 -21.81
N GLU A 65 3.69 7.07 -21.53
CA GLU A 65 4.31 8.37 -21.34
C GLU A 65 4.75 8.49 -19.87
N ILE A 66 6.01 8.85 -19.61
CA ILE A 66 6.57 8.99 -18.26
C ILE A 66 7.30 10.32 -18.19
N GLU A 67 6.92 11.17 -17.23
CA GLU A 67 7.51 12.48 -16.99
C GLU A 67 7.68 12.73 -15.50
N THR A 68 8.59 13.63 -15.11
CA THR A 68 8.65 14.12 -13.73
C THR A 68 7.50 15.08 -13.47
N LEU A 69 6.99 15.10 -12.24
CA LEU A 69 5.94 16.04 -11.84
C LEU A 69 6.37 17.49 -12.07
N GLU A 70 7.62 17.81 -11.76
CA GLU A 70 8.21 19.13 -11.98
C GLU A 70 8.16 19.54 -13.46
N THR A 71 8.51 18.64 -14.38
CA THR A 71 8.44 18.93 -15.82
C THR A 71 7.00 19.12 -16.27
N ALA A 72 6.13 18.16 -15.96
CA ALA A 72 4.73 18.17 -16.38
C ALA A 72 3.95 19.38 -15.86
N SER A 73 4.27 19.86 -14.65
CA SER A 73 3.59 20.99 -14.02
C SER A 73 3.99 22.35 -14.61
N ASN A 74 5.11 22.42 -15.33
CA ASN A 74 5.58 23.64 -15.99
C ASN A 74 5.06 23.80 -17.43
N LEU A 75 4.27 22.85 -17.93
CA LEU A 75 3.69 22.89 -19.27
C LEU A 75 2.31 23.55 -19.26
N ASP A 76 2.10 24.55 -20.13
CA ASP A 76 0.84 25.31 -20.23
C ASP A 76 -0.39 24.44 -20.58
N ILE A 77 -0.20 23.43 -21.43
CA ILE A 77 -1.26 22.52 -21.87
C ILE A 77 -0.78 21.10 -21.63
N HIS A 78 -1.17 20.54 -20.49
CA HIS A 78 -0.84 19.17 -20.12
C HIS A 78 -2.07 18.47 -19.54
N TRP A 79 -2.17 17.15 -19.75
CA TRP A 79 -3.32 16.39 -19.27
C TRP A 79 -3.42 16.38 -17.74
N ILE A 80 -2.28 16.53 -17.06
CA ILE A 80 -2.19 16.52 -15.60
C ILE A 80 -2.95 17.68 -14.94
N SER A 81 -3.15 18.80 -15.64
CA SER A 81 -3.85 19.98 -15.12
C SER A 81 -5.28 19.68 -14.67
N ASN A 82 -5.89 18.61 -15.22
CA ASN A 82 -7.23 18.17 -14.85
C ASN A 82 -7.25 17.00 -13.84
N THR A 83 -6.10 16.35 -13.59
CA THR A 83 -6.04 15.12 -12.80
C THR A 83 -5.24 15.27 -11.51
N TYR A 84 -4.24 16.15 -11.46
CA TYR A 84 -3.46 16.39 -10.25
C TYR A 84 -4.34 16.95 -9.12
N GLY A 85 -4.34 16.27 -7.98
CA GLY A 85 -5.14 16.56 -6.80
C GLY A 85 -6.64 16.33 -6.98
N ALA A 86 -7.10 15.82 -8.14
CA ALA A 86 -8.52 15.69 -8.42
C ALA A 86 -9.17 14.58 -7.59
N LEU A 87 -8.57 13.39 -7.59
CA LEU A 87 -9.08 12.23 -6.85
C LEU A 87 -8.88 12.44 -5.34
N GLU A 88 -7.76 13.02 -4.95
CA GLU A 88 -7.49 13.37 -3.55
C GLU A 88 -8.54 14.36 -3.01
N ARG A 89 -8.83 15.43 -3.76
CA ARG A 89 -9.86 16.41 -3.38
C ARG A 89 -11.24 15.77 -3.25
N ASP A 90 -11.62 14.92 -4.19
CA ASP A 90 -12.93 14.25 -4.18
C ASP A 90 -13.03 13.29 -2.97
N ALA A 91 -11.92 12.61 -2.64
CA ALA A 91 -11.79 11.75 -1.48
C ALA A 91 -11.84 12.48 -0.13
N GLN A 92 -11.72 13.82 -0.06
CA GLN A 92 -11.87 14.57 1.21
C GLN A 92 -13.27 14.42 1.85
N ARG A 93 -14.21 13.79 1.15
CA ARG A 93 -15.56 13.47 1.63
C ARG A 93 -15.81 11.96 1.55
N PRO A 94 -16.56 11.38 2.51
CA PRO A 94 -17.09 12.02 3.73
C PRO A 94 -16.03 12.21 4.84
N VAL A 95 -14.80 11.76 4.63
CA VAL A 95 -13.74 11.74 5.65
C VAL A 95 -12.59 12.70 5.26
N PRO A 96 -12.27 13.71 6.08
CA PRO A 96 -11.12 14.57 5.81
C PRO A 96 -9.79 13.82 5.87
N ARG A 97 -8.90 14.10 4.92
CA ARG A 97 -7.54 13.53 4.80
C ARG A 97 -6.51 14.65 4.69
N PRO A 98 -6.26 15.39 5.79
CA PRO A 98 -5.44 16.60 5.77
C PRO A 98 -3.97 16.38 5.38
N LEU A 99 -3.38 15.21 5.64
CA LEU A 99 -2.01 14.90 5.23
C LEU A 99 -1.88 14.70 3.71
N ALA A 100 -2.93 14.18 3.06
CA ALA A 100 -3.00 14.12 1.60
C ALA A 100 -3.16 15.52 1.00
N ALA A 101 -4.06 16.33 1.56
CA ALA A 101 -4.26 17.71 1.12
C ALA A 101 -2.98 18.56 1.28
N LEU A 102 -2.22 18.36 2.38
CA LEU A 102 -0.91 18.96 2.57
C LEU A 102 0.06 18.53 1.47
N ASN A 103 0.13 17.22 1.17
CA ASN A 103 0.97 16.69 0.11
C ASN A 103 0.61 17.31 -1.25
N THR A 104 -0.66 17.23 -1.67
CA THR A 104 -1.15 17.84 -2.93
C THR A 104 -0.76 19.32 -3.04
N ALA A 105 -0.86 20.07 -1.94
CA ALA A 105 -0.58 21.50 -1.93
C ALA A 105 0.91 21.87 -1.97
N THR A 106 1.82 20.94 -1.63
CA THR A 106 3.24 21.27 -1.37
C THR A 106 4.24 20.38 -2.11
N ALA A 107 3.81 19.24 -2.67
CA ALA A 107 4.69 18.36 -3.41
C ALA A 107 5.21 19.05 -4.68
N THR A 108 6.52 19.02 -4.85
CA THR A 108 7.21 19.49 -6.07
C THR A 108 7.89 18.34 -6.82
N GLN A 109 7.90 17.15 -6.23
CA GLN A 109 8.59 15.96 -6.73
C GLN A 109 7.58 14.82 -6.89
N GLY A 110 7.84 13.97 -7.87
CA GLY A 110 6.92 12.92 -8.26
C GLY A 110 7.10 12.51 -9.71
N ILE A 111 6.28 11.57 -10.14
CA ILE A 111 6.29 11.02 -11.49
C ILE A 111 4.85 10.99 -11.99
N VAL A 112 4.71 11.34 -13.26
CA VAL A 112 3.45 11.47 -13.97
C VAL A 112 3.49 10.43 -15.08
N ILE A 113 2.54 9.51 -15.07
CA ILE A 113 2.52 8.36 -15.98
C ILE A 113 1.17 8.32 -16.70
N ARG A 114 1.22 8.19 -18.03
CA ARG A 114 0.03 7.91 -18.84
C ARG A 114 0.25 6.66 -19.69
N ALA A 115 -0.42 5.58 -19.34
CA ALA A 115 -0.45 4.37 -20.14
C ALA A 115 -1.54 4.48 -21.21
N THR A 116 -1.15 4.38 -22.48
CA THR A 116 -2.04 4.41 -23.66
C THR A 116 -2.26 3.03 -24.28
N ALA A 117 -1.47 2.04 -23.84
CA ALA A 117 -1.56 0.64 -24.22
C ALA A 117 -1.00 -0.23 -23.09
N GLN A 118 -0.94 -1.54 -23.30
CA GLN A 118 -0.27 -2.46 -22.40
C GLN A 118 1.23 -2.15 -22.29
N ALA A 119 1.68 -1.86 -21.07
CA ALA A 119 3.10 -1.74 -20.75
C ALA A 119 3.78 -3.10 -20.88
N LYS A 120 4.91 -3.16 -21.62
CA LYS A 120 5.63 -4.43 -21.83
C LYS A 120 6.35 -4.94 -20.59
N LYS A 121 6.60 -4.07 -19.62
CA LYS A 121 7.30 -4.37 -18.37
C LYS A 121 6.90 -3.37 -17.29
N PRO A 122 7.00 -3.73 -16.00
CA PRO A 122 6.65 -2.84 -14.91
C PRO A 122 7.54 -1.61 -14.82
N ILE A 123 7.04 -0.56 -14.17
CA ILE A 123 7.81 0.60 -13.73
C ILE A 123 8.06 0.46 -12.22
N SER A 124 9.32 0.61 -11.80
CA SER A 124 9.76 0.43 -10.43
C SER A 124 10.20 1.77 -9.84
N LEU A 125 9.45 2.27 -8.86
CA LEU A 125 9.82 3.44 -8.07
C LEU A 125 10.67 2.97 -6.88
N ILE A 126 11.95 3.35 -6.90
CA ILE A 126 12.95 2.92 -5.93
C ILE A 126 13.31 4.13 -5.07
N TYR A 127 13.08 4.00 -3.76
CA TYR A 127 13.27 5.08 -2.82
C TYR A 127 14.50 4.84 -1.95
N LEU A 128 15.45 5.78 -1.95
CA LEU A 128 16.67 5.77 -1.15
C LEU A 128 16.59 6.84 -0.05
N HIS A 129 17.30 6.61 1.05
CA HIS A 129 17.36 7.46 2.22
C HIS A 129 18.84 7.69 2.56
N GLU A 130 19.31 8.92 2.41
CA GLU A 130 20.72 9.32 2.57
C GLU A 130 20.91 10.47 3.56
N ASP A 131 19.85 11.19 3.94
CA ASP A 131 19.87 12.19 5.00
C ASP A 131 18.97 11.78 6.17
N ASP A 132 19.57 11.62 7.36
CA ASP A 132 18.88 11.24 8.59
C ASP A 132 17.70 12.18 8.95
N ASN A 133 17.69 13.41 8.41
CA ASN A 133 16.64 14.42 8.67
C ASN A 133 15.73 14.66 7.46
N SER A 134 15.78 13.79 6.45
CA SER A 134 14.98 13.91 5.23
C SER A 134 13.47 13.92 5.51
N ASP A 135 12.78 14.87 4.88
CA ASP A 135 11.32 15.01 4.91
C ASP A 135 10.81 15.06 3.47
N ALA A 136 10.29 13.93 3.00
CA ALA A 136 9.94 13.74 1.59
C ALA A 136 8.44 13.85 1.36
N MET A 137 8.04 14.76 0.46
CA MET A 137 6.70 14.82 -0.13
C MET A 137 6.76 14.43 -1.61
N LEU A 138 6.18 13.27 -1.93
CA LEU A 138 6.05 12.80 -3.31
C LEU A 138 4.58 12.73 -3.73
N HIS A 139 4.28 13.18 -4.94
CA HIS A 139 2.95 13.06 -5.54
C HIS A 139 3.05 12.44 -6.93
N HIS A 140 2.51 11.24 -7.08
CA HIS A 140 2.46 10.53 -8.35
C HIS A 140 1.06 10.64 -8.96
N THR A 141 0.98 10.90 -10.27
CA THR A 141 -0.29 10.91 -11.01
C THR A 141 -0.21 9.88 -12.12
N ILE A 142 -1.11 8.91 -12.10
CA ILE A 142 -1.12 7.78 -13.03
C ILE A 142 -2.46 7.75 -13.73
N LYS A 143 -2.45 7.74 -15.06
CA LYS A 143 -3.63 7.62 -15.90
C LYS A 143 -3.51 6.41 -16.81
N LEU A 144 -4.48 5.51 -16.78
CA LEU A 144 -4.60 4.42 -17.73
C LEU A 144 -5.73 4.76 -18.70
N GLU A 145 -5.40 4.92 -19.98
CA GLU A 145 -6.41 5.05 -21.02
C GLU A 145 -7.15 3.71 -21.23
N LYS A 146 -8.24 3.77 -21.99
CA LYS A 146 -9.06 2.59 -22.29
C LYS A 146 -8.23 1.39 -22.76
N GLY A 147 -8.36 0.25 -22.08
CA GLY A 147 -7.68 -0.99 -22.43
C GLY A 147 -6.16 -0.99 -22.14
N ALA A 148 -5.64 0.02 -21.46
CA ALA A 148 -4.24 0.04 -21.05
C ALA A 148 -3.99 -0.89 -19.85
N ASP A 149 -2.75 -1.35 -19.70
CA ASP A 149 -2.34 -2.22 -18.62
C ASP A 149 -0.99 -1.71 -18.08
N LEU A 150 -0.89 -1.54 -16.76
CA LEU A 150 0.31 -1.02 -16.13
C LEU A 150 0.53 -1.66 -14.75
N THR A 151 1.77 -2.11 -14.54
CA THR A 151 2.25 -2.56 -13.24
C THR A 151 3.27 -1.57 -12.65
N ILE A 152 3.03 -1.14 -11.42
CA ILE A 152 3.93 -0.30 -10.61
C ILE A 152 4.51 -1.11 -9.45
N LEU A 153 5.83 -1.07 -9.31
CA LEU A 153 6.56 -1.66 -8.20
C LEU A 153 7.12 -0.55 -7.32
N GLU A 154 7.06 -0.71 -6.01
CA GLU A 154 7.63 0.24 -5.05
C GLU A 154 8.48 -0.44 -4.00
N ASN A 155 9.67 0.11 -3.74
CA ASN A 155 10.50 -0.36 -2.63
C ASN A 155 11.45 0.69 -2.08
N GLY A 156 11.71 0.61 -0.78
CA GLY A 156 12.77 1.35 -0.11
C GLY A 156 12.29 2.26 1.03
N PRO A 157 13.24 2.86 1.79
CA PRO A 157 12.94 3.69 2.96
C PRO A 157 12.40 5.09 2.64
N ALA A 158 12.77 5.67 1.50
CA ALA A 158 12.43 7.02 1.02
C ALA A 158 12.97 8.22 1.81
N ALA A 159 12.73 8.29 3.11
CA ALA A 159 13.15 9.38 3.97
C ALA A 159 12.90 9.05 5.45
N ALA A 160 13.41 9.89 6.36
CA ALA A 160 13.11 9.82 7.79
C ALA A 160 11.62 10.08 8.09
N ARG A 161 11.03 11.06 7.41
CA ARG A 161 9.57 11.20 7.30
C ARG A 161 9.16 11.21 5.84
N PHE A 162 8.17 10.38 5.52
CA PHE A 162 7.67 10.24 4.16
C PHE A 162 6.16 10.48 4.10
N ASN A 163 5.74 11.41 3.26
CA ASN A 163 4.34 11.60 2.89
C ASN A 163 4.21 11.42 1.37
N LYS A 164 3.43 10.44 0.94
CA LYS A 164 3.27 10.11 -0.48
C LYS A 164 1.80 10.08 -0.90
N VAL A 165 1.47 10.74 -1.99
CA VAL A 165 0.19 10.58 -2.70
C VAL A 165 0.43 9.88 -4.03
N MET A 166 -0.44 8.92 -4.37
CA MET A 166 -0.55 8.34 -5.70
C MET A 166 -2.02 8.42 -6.13
N GLU A 167 -2.28 9.15 -7.20
CA GLU A 167 -3.60 9.20 -7.84
C GLU A 167 -3.60 8.29 -9.06
N VAL A 168 -4.57 7.39 -9.16
CA VAL A 168 -4.67 6.38 -10.22
C VAL A 168 -6.05 6.45 -10.88
N ASP A 169 -6.10 6.99 -12.09
CA ASP A 169 -7.32 7.04 -12.90
C ASP A 169 -7.32 5.86 -13.88
N VAL A 170 -8.16 4.86 -13.63
CA VAL A 170 -8.22 3.62 -14.41
C VAL A 170 -9.38 3.71 -15.40
N GLY A 171 -9.07 3.91 -16.68
CA GLY A 171 -10.07 3.98 -17.73
C GLY A 171 -10.78 2.65 -18.03
N ASP A 172 -11.78 2.68 -18.91
CA ASP A 172 -12.57 1.50 -19.23
C ASP A 172 -11.71 0.33 -19.73
N ASN A 173 -12.00 -0.89 -19.29
CA ASN A 173 -11.29 -2.12 -19.67
C ASN A 173 -9.78 -2.06 -19.38
N ALA A 174 -9.31 -1.11 -18.57
CA ALA A 174 -7.90 -0.98 -18.21
C ALA A 174 -7.58 -1.71 -16.90
N SER A 175 -6.32 -2.08 -16.73
CA SER A 175 -5.83 -2.88 -15.60
C SER A 175 -4.62 -2.24 -14.94
N PHE A 176 -4.75 -1.93 -13.65
CA PHE A 176 -3.66 -1.40 -12.84
C PHE A 176 -3.25 -2.39 -11.76
N HIS A 177 -1.95 -2.69 -11.70
CA HIS A 177 -1.35 -3.55 -10.71
C HIS A 177 -0.28 -2.79 -9.93
N HIS A 178 -0.27 -2.93 -8.61
CA HIS A 178 0.68 -2.26 -7.74
C HIS A 178 1.19 -3.23 -6.67
N VAL A 179 2.51 -3.34 -6.54
CA VAL A 179 3.15 -4.14 -5.50
C VAL A 179 4.19 -3.30 -4.78
N ARG A 180 4.05 -3.17 -3.47
CA ARG A 180 4.93 -2.35 -2.64
C ARG A 180 5.53 -3.14 -1.49
N ALA A 181 6.82 -2.91 -1.23
CA ALA A 181 7.50 -3.41 -0.05
C ALA A 181 8.14 -2.29 0.79
N GLN A 182 7.80 -2.25 2.07
CA GLN A 182 8.20 -1.24 3.03
C GLN A 182 9.05 -1.82 4.17
N GLY A 183 9.93 -0.98 4.73
CA GLY A 183 10.54 -1.17 6.06
C GLY A 183 11.93 -1.84 6.10
N ARG A 184 12.87 -1.30 5.30
CA ARG A 184 14.30 -1.54 5.53
C ARG A 184 14.82 -0.80 6.78
N ASP A 185 14.18 0.29 7.16
CA ASP A 185 14.59 1.20 8.24
C ASP A 185 13.57 1.17 9.38
N HIS A 186 14.07 1.04 10.62
CA HIS A 186 13.25 0.87 11.81
C HIS A 186 12.75 2.21 12.36
N GLU A 187 13.45 3.32 12.12
CA GLU A 187 13.20 4.59 12.81
C GLU A 187 12.26 5.52 12.05
N ARG A 188 12.12 5.30 10.74
CA ARG A 188 11.31 6.16 9.86
C ARG A 188 9.82 6.18 10.20
N THR A 189 9.18 7.26 9.77
CA THR A 189 7.72 7.41 9.79
C THR A 189 7.18 7.62 8.38
N ALA A 190 6.07 6.96 8.03
CA ALA A 190 5.52 7.02 6.68
C ALA A 190 4.00 7.16 6.69
N MET A 191 3.51 8.10 5.91
CA MET A 191 2.12 8.25 5.51
C MET A 191 2.04 8.06 3.99
N THR A 192 1.24 7.10 3.54
CA THR A 192 1.03 6.92 2.10
C THR A 192 -0.45 6.92 1.78
N HIS A 193 -0.79 7.48 0.63
CA HIS A 193 -2.15 7.57 0.12
C HIS A 193 -2.18 7.03 -1.30
N ILE A 194 -3.16 6.18 -1.58
CA ILE A 194 -3.59 5.83 -2.93
C ILE A 194 -5.03 6.31 -3.08
N PHE A 195 -5.28 7.14 -4.09
CA PHE A 195 -6.62 7.51 -4.52
C PHE A 195 -6.84 6.92 -5.90
N ALA A 196 -7.86 6.09 -6.07
CA ALA A 196 -8.14 5.43 -7.34
C ALA A 196 -9.58 5.63 -7.77
N ARG A 197 -9.77 5.82 -9.07
CA ARG A 197 -11.07 5.83 -9.73
C ARG A 197 -11.09 4.76 -10.81
N LEU A 198 -12.17 3.98 -10.86
CA LEU A 198 -12.35 2.89 -11.81
C LEU A 198 -13.52 3.19 -12.78
N GLY A 199 -13.20 3.19 -14.08
CA GLY A 199 -14.15 3.22 -15.20
C GLY A 199 -14.76 1.85 -15.50
N ASN A 200 -15.47 1.69 -16.61
CA ASN A 200 -16.26 0.48 -16.92
C ASN A 200 -15.38 -0.75 -17.14
N LYS A 201 -15.69 -1.90 -16.53
CA LYS A 201 -14.94 -3.16 -16.71
C LYS A 201 -13.43 -3.03 -16.45
N SER A 202 -13.05 -2.13 -15.54
CA SER A 202 -11.66 -1.92 -15.17
C SER A 202 -11.26 -2.77 -13.98
N SER A 203 -9.96 -2.97 -13.81
CA SER A 203 -9.42 -3.72 -12.67
C SER A 203 -8.31 -2.98 -11.95
N PHE A 204 -8.36 -2.97 -10.63
CA PHE A 204 -7.33 -2.43 -9.77
C PHE A 204 -6.84 -3.48 -8.78
N LYS A 205 -5.53 -3.75 -8.72
CA LYS A 205 -4.93 -4.63 -7.71
C LYS A 205 -3.76 -3.92 -7.03
N SER A 206 -3.77 -3.90 -5.71
CA SER A 206 -2.69 -3.30 -4.92
C SER A 206 -2.33 -4.22 -3.75
N PHE A 207 -1.05 -4.55 -3.62
CA PHE A 207 -0.51 -5.30 -2.50
C PHE A 207 0.59 -4.50 -1.79
N THR A 208 0.56 -4.47 -0.45
CA THR A 208 1.65 -3.92 0.36
C THR A 208 2.18 -4.93 1.37
N LEU A 209 3.48 -5.24 1.29
CA LEU A 209 4.22 -5.88 2.38
C LEU A 209 4.91 -4.80 3.22
N THR A 210 4.70 -4.80 4.53
CA THR A 210 5.46 -3.95 5.45
C THR A 210 6.10 -4.77 6.54
N VAL A 211 7.40 -4.57 6.73
CA VAL A 211 8.16 -5.27 7.74
C VAL A 211 9.02 -4.26 8.48
N ASN A 212 8.98 -4.17 9.81
CA ASN A 212 9.65 -3.11 10.58
C ASN A 212 9.11 -1.69 10.33
N GLY A 213 9.68 -0.71 11.06
CA GLY A 213 9.30 0.71 11.06
C GLY A 213 8.55 1.11 12.32
N VAL A 214 8.78 2.33 12.82
CA VAL A 214 8.17 2.84 14.06
C VAL A 214 6.73 3.30 13.85
N LEU A 215 6.42 3.93 12.72
CA LEU A 215 5.07 4.35 12.40
C LEU A 215 4.84 4.35 10.89
N THR A 216 3.98 3.45 10.41
CA THR A 216 3.50 3.45 9.03
C THR A 216 1.99 3.51 9.02
N ARG A 217 1.43 4.46 8.27
CA ARG A 217 0.01 4.50 7.94
C ARG A 217 -0.16 4.51 6.41
N ASN A 218 -0.87 3.53 5.89
CA ASN A 218 -1.21 3.41 4.49
C ASN A 218 -2.70 3.65 4.32
N GLU A 219 -3.07 4.55 3.42
CA GLU A 219 -4.45 4.81 3.05
C GLU A 219 -4.70 4.40 1.60
N ALA A 220 -5.78 3.66 1.35
CA ALA A 220 -6.26 3.34 0.02
C ALA A 220 -7.73 3.74 -0.10
N ILE A 221 -8.02 4.69 -0.99
CA ILE A 221 -9.36 5.22 -1.24
C ILE A 221 -9.70 4.93 -2.68
N ILE A 222 -10.75 4.15 -2.90
CA ILE A 222 -11.08 3.62 -4.22
C ILE A 222 -12.55 3.86 -4.51
N ASP A 223 -12.84 4.48 -5.64
CA ASP A 223 -14.19 4.75 -6.10
C ASP A 223 -14.47 4.00 -7.41
N PHE A 224 -15.46 3.11 -7.40
CA PHE A 224 -16.06 2.56 -8.62
C PHE A 224 -17.06 3.58 -9.16
N THR A 225 -16.72 4.22 -10.28
CA THR A 225 -17.56 5.25 -10.90
C THR A 225 -18.38 4.76 -12.09
N ASP A 226 -18.21 3.48 -12.43
CA ASP A 226 -18.89 2.81 -13.54
C ASP A 226 -19.03 1.31 -13.22
N ASP A 227 -19.65 0.56 -14.11
CA ASP A 227 -20.14 -0.79 -13.90
C ASP A 227 -19.10 -1.89 -14.19
N ASP A 228 -19.39 -3.09 -13.68
CA ASP A 228 -18.69 -4.35 -13.99
C ASP A 228 -17.18 -4.35 -13.65
N SER A 229 -16.75 -3.53 -12.70
CA SER A 229 -15.33 -3.32 -12.35
C SER A 229 -14.93 -4.02 -11.06
N GLN A 230 -13.63 -4.29 -10.91
CA GLN A 230 -13.10 -5.04 -9.77
C GLN A 230 -11.91 -4.37 -9.10
N ALA A 231 -11.84 -4.42 -7.76
CA ALA A 231 -10.70 -3.93 -7.01
C ALA A 231 -10.27 -4.90 -5.89
N THR A 232 -8.99 -5.25 -5.86
CA THR A 232 -8.37 -5.98 -4.74
C THR A 232 -7.32 -5.09 -4.06
N VAL A 233 -7.45 -4.92 -2.75
CA VAL A 233 -6.42 -4.28 -1.92
C VAL A 233 -6.01 -5.23 -0.81
N ALA A 234 -4.77 -5.67 -0.86
CA ALA A 234 -4.23 -6.66 0.05
C ALA A 234 -2.99 -6.14 0.78
N GLY A 235 -2.75 -6.69 1.97
CA GLY A 235 -1.63 -6.28 2.79
C GLY A 235 -1.17 -7.37 3.74
N ALA A 236 0.15 -7.48 3.87
CA ALA A 236 0.80 -8.33 4.84
C ALA A 236 1.76 -7.48 5.66
N CYS A 237 1.78 -7.68 6.98
CA CYS A 237 2.84 -7.10 7.78
C CYS A 237 3.41 -8.02 8.84
N VAL A 238 4.69 -7.79 9.15
CA VAL A 238 5.34 -8.39 10.32
C VAL A 238 5.97 -7.30 11.17
N GLY A 239 5.46 -7.17 12.38
CA GLY A 239 5.83 -6.14 13.33
C GLY A 239 6.62 -6.68 14.51
N ASP A 240 7.58 -5.89 14.98
CA ASP A 240 8.44 -6.19 16.12
C ASP A 240 8.70 -4.94 16.96
N GLY A 241 8.55 -5.04 18.29
CA GLY A 241 8.95 -3.97 19.21
C GLY A 241 8.10 -2.70 19.04
N ALA A 242 8.76 -1.57 18.76
CA ALA A 242 8.13 -0.26 18.59
C ALA A 242 7.30 -0.10 17.30
N PHE A 243 7.01 -1.20 16.61
CA PHE A 243 6.29 -1.21 15.36
C PHE A 243 4.84 -0.78 15.52
N HIS A 244 4.44 0.25 14.76
CA HIS A 244 3.05 0.67 14.61
C HIS A 244 2.68 0.70 13.14
N HIS A 245 1.69 -0.10 12.74
CA HIS A 245 1.27 -0.21 11.34
C HIS A 245 -0.24 -0.13 11.18
N ASP A 246 -0.69 0.85 10.43
CA ASP A 246 -2.10 1.14 10.18
C ASP A 246 -2.41 1.06 8.69
N ASP A 247 -3.30 0.14 8.31
CA ASP A 247 -3.91 0.15 6.98
C ASP A 247 -5.33 0.66 7.10
N THR A 248 -5.62 1.77 6.42
CA THR A 248 -6.96 2.34 6.34
C THR A 248 -7.45 2.29 4.90
N VAL A 249 -8.55 1.59 4.65
CA VAL A 249 -9.11 1.38 3.32
C VAL A 249 -10.54 1.90 3.28
N PHE A 250 -10.87 2.66 2.24
CA PHE A 250 -12.22 3.12 1.97
C PHE A 250 -12.55 2.79 0.52
N ILE A 251 -13.56 1.94 0.30
CA ILE A 251 -14.05 1.60 -1.04
C ILE A 251 -15.48 2.09 -1.20
N THR A 252 -15.74 2.91 -2.21
CA THR A 252 -17.09 3.35 -2.60
C THR A 252 -17.54 2.65 -3.86
N HIS A 253 -18.69 1.99 -3.80
CA HIS A 253 -19.40 1.46 -4.96
C HIS A 253 -20.47 2.45 -5.42
N ASP A 254 -20.28 3.03 -6.60
CA ASP A 254 -21.25 3.91 -7.30
C ASP A 254 -21.72 3.31 -8.65
N GLY A 255 -21.16 2.18 -9.06
CA GLY A 255 -21.58 1.40 -10.25
C GLY A 255 -22.25 0.08 -9.88
N VAL A 256 -22.88 -0.57 -10.86
CA VAL A 256 -23.50 -1.90 -10.68
C VAL A 256 -22.53 -3.04 -10.99
N ASN A 257 -22.80 -4.21 -10.43
CA ASN A 257 -22.02 -5.45 -10.64
C ASN A 257 -20.51 -5.32 -10.31
N CYS A 258 -20.13 -4.40 -9.42
CA CYS A 258 -18.73 -4.22 -9.05
C CYS A 258 -18.31 -5.17 -7.92
N GLU A 259 -17.06 -5.65 -7.99
CA GLU A 259 -16.45 -6.55 -7.01
C GLU A 259 -15.34 -5.84 -6.23
N SER A 260 -15.31 -6.01 -4.90
CA SER A 260 -14.18 -5.57 -4.09
C SER A 260 -13.71 -6.63 -3.09
N ARG A 261 -12.39 -6.75 -2.96
CA ARG A 261 -11.71 -7.63 -2.00
C ARG A 261 -10.71 -6.80 -1.19
N GLN A 262 -10.81 -6.88 0.13
CA GLN A 262 -9.82 -6.33 1.06
C GLN A 262 -9.26 -7.47 1.89
N VAL A 263 -7.96 -7.74 1.80
CA VAL A 263 -7.33 -8.92 2.45
C VAL A 263 -6.10 -8.51 3.24
N TYR A 264 -6.22 -8.46 4.57
CA TYR A 264 -5.14 -7.98 5.44
C TYR A 264 -4.73 -9.01 6.50
N LYS A 265 -3.42 -9.27 6.57
CA LYS A 265 -2.80 -10.19 7.53
C LYS A 265 -1.69 -9.48 8.29
N LYS A 266 -1.74 -9.50 9.63
CA LYS A 266 -0.74 -8.86 10.49
C LYS A 266 -0.17 -9.85 11.48
N VAL A 267 1.14 -9.99 11.51
CA VAL A 267 1.86 -10.83 12.50
C VAL A 267 2.63 -9.90 13.42
N LEU A 268 2.36 -9.98 14.72
CA LEU A 268 2.83 -8.97 15.68
C LEU A 268 3.56 -9.63 16.85
N ARG A 269 4.70 -9.06 17.24
CA ARG A 269 5.49 -9.50 18.40
C ARG A 269 6.13 -8.36 19.19
N ASN A 270 6.59 -8.67 20.39
CA ASN A 270 7.32 -7.85 21.33
C ASN A 270 6.66 -6.47 21.57
N GLY A 271 5.32 -6.45 21.68
CA GLY A 271 4.56 -5.21 21.89
C GLY A 271 4.16 -4.47 20.61
N ALA A 272 4.38 -5.06 19.43
CA ALA A 272 4.01 -4.45 18.15
C ALA A 272 2.50 -4.22 18.03
N VAL A 273 2.14 -3.11 17.38
CA VAL A 273 0.75 -2.68 17.16
C VAL A 273 0.42 -2.74 15.68
N GLY A 274 -0.63 -3.50 15.36
CA GLY A 274 -1.25 -3.53 14.04
C GLY A 274 -2.66 -2.96 14.09
N VAL A 275 -2.99 -2.09 13.15
CA VAL A 275 -4.30 -1.46 13.01
C VAL A 275 -4.84 -1.74 11.60
N PHE A 276 -6.10 -2.14 11.51
CA PHE A 276 -6.83 -2.22 10.24
C PHE A 276 -8.15 -1.45 10.36
N GLN A 277 -8.42 -0.54 9.43
CA GLN A 277 -9.66 0.23 9.37
C GLN A 277 -10.21 0.09 7.95
N GLY A 278 -11.26 -0.71 7.76
CA GLY A 278 -11.83 -0.98 6.44
C GLY A 278 -13.24 -0.43 6.37
N LYS A 279 -13.56 0.34 5.34
CA LYS A 279 -14.92 0.82 5.08
C LYS A 279 -15.34 0.49 3.65
N ILE A 280 -16.51 -0.13 3.52
CA ILE A 280 -17.20 -0.29 2.23
C ILE A 280 -18.48 0.54 2.28
N LEU A 281 -18.59 1.49 1.35
CA LEU A 281 -19.79 2.28 1.12
C LEU A 281 -20.43 1.81 -0.19
N VAL A 282 -21.68 1.37 -0.14
CA VAL A 282 -22.47 1.03 -1.33
C VAL A 282 -23.57 2.07 -1.50
N LYS A 283 -23.48 2.86 -2.56
CA LYS A 283 -24.42 3.96 -2.83
C LYS A 283 -25.78 3.44 -3.31
N PRO A 284 -26.85 4.26 -3.22
CA PRO A 284 -28.12 3.93 -3.81
C PRO A 284 -27.98 3.63 -5.31
N GLY A 285 -28.52 2.50 -5.75
CA GLY A 285 -28.48 2.10 -7.16
C GLY A 285 -27.29 1.21 -7.55
N ALA A 286 -26.25 1.10 -6.72
CA ALA A 286 -25.13 0.16 -6.91
C ALA A 286 -25.56 -1.29 -6.61
N GLN A 287 -26.46 -1.81 -7.43
CA GLN A 287 -26.98 -3.17 -7.31
C GLN A 287 -25.91 -4.18 -7.75
N LYS A 288 -26.06 -5.41 -7.27
CA LYS A 288 -25.16 -6.53 -7.55
C LYS A 288 -23.72 -6.28 -7.10
N THR A 289 -23.49 -5.32 -6.19
CA THR A 289 -22.19 -5.18 -5.53
C THR A 289 -21.84 -6.46 -4.78
N ASP A 290 -20.62 -6.94 -5.02
CA ASP A 290 -19.97 -7.98 -4.24
C ASP A 290 -18.79 -7.38 -3.47
N GLY A 291 -18.97 -7.17 -2.17
CA GLY A 291 -17.97 -6.55 -1.29
C GLY A 291 -17.51 -7.50 -0.19
N TYR A 292 -16.23 -7.79 -0.13
CA TYR A 292 -15.64 -8.61 0.92
C TYR A 292 -14.43 -7.94 1.56
N GLN A 293 -14.39 -7.93 2.89
CA GLN A 293 -13.20 -7.54 3.64
C GLN A 293 -12.86 -8.58 4.70
N ILE A 294 -11.58 -8.95 4.77
CA ILE A 294 -11.05 -9.81 5.81
C ILE A 294 -9.78 -9.18 6.40
N SER A 295 -9.72 -9.12 7.72
CA SER A 295 -8.54 -8.68 8.45
C SER A 295 -8.21 -9.65 9.57
N GLN A 296 -6.96 -10.10 9.65
CA GLN A 296 -6.57 -11.09 10.64
C GLN A 296 -5.25 -10.73 11.30
N GLY A 297 -5.24 -10.76 12.62
CA GLY A 297 -4.05 -10.58 13.46
C GLY A 297 -3.59 -11.90 14.07
N LEU A 298 -2.30 -12.20 13.90
CA LEU A 298 -1.60 -13.28 14.57
C LEU A 298 -0.65 -12.67 15.62
N LEU A 299 -0.96 -12.84 16.90
CA LEU A 299 -0.16 -12.34 18.00
C LEU A 299 0.81 -13.44 18.47
N LEU A 300 2.11 -13.12 18.52
CA LEU A 300 3.15 -14.07 18.94
C LEU A 300 3.49 -13.98 20.44
N ASP A 301 2.90 -13.01 21.14
CA ASP A 301 3.00 -12.79 22.59
C ASP A 301 1.75 -12.05 23.10
N ALA A 302 1.73 -11.79 24.41
CA ALA A 302 0.62 -11.15 25.11
C ALA A 302 0.69 -9.61 25.09
N ASP A 303 1.83 -9.03 24.73
CA ASP A 303 2.04 -7.57 24.79
C ASP A 303 1.63 -6.89 23.46
N SER A 304 1.63 -7.65 22.36
CA SER A 304 1.27 -7.18 21.02
C SER A 304 -0.24 -6.98 20.88
N THR A 305 -0.65 -6.02 20.04
CA THR A 305 -2.07 -5.65 19.89
C THR A 305 -2.47 -5.53 18.43
N PHE A 306 -3.57 -6.20 18.05
CA PHE A 306 -4.25 -5.98 16.78
C PHE A 306 -5.58 -5.26 17.01
N GLN A 307 -5.77 -4.12 16.34
CA GLN A 307 -6.97 -3.29 16.43
C GLN A 307 -7.64 -3.25 15.07
N ALA A 308 -8.92 -3.62 15.00
CA ALA A 308 -9.67 -3.65 13.75
C ALA A 308 -10.96 -2.82 13.88
N LYS A 309 -11.27 -2.03 12.84
CA LYS A 309 -12.52 -1.29 12.68
C LYS A 309 -13.09 -1.56 11.28
N PRO A 310 -13.75 -2.70 11.05
CA PRO A 310 -14.42 -2.99 9.79
C PRO A 310 -15.83 -2.37 9.77
N GLU A 311 -16.17 -1.64 8.72
CA GLU A 311 -17.39 -0.88 8.56
C GLU A 311 -18.06 -1.20 7.21
N LEU A 312 -19.38 -1.34 7.22
CA LEU A 312 -20.22 -1.50 6.04
C LEU A 312 -21.33 -0.45 6.09
N GLU A 313 -21.48 0.33 5.03
CA GLU A 313 -22.53 1.33 4.87
C GLU A 313 -23.24 1.06 3.54
N ILE A 314 -24.40 0.40 3.59
CA ILE A 314 -25.03 -0.21 2.42
C ILE A 314 -26.40 0.44 2.16
N TYR A 315 -26.57 1.05 0.98
CA TYR A 315 -27.81 1.70 0.54
C TYR A 315 -28.44 1.05 -0.72
N ALA A 316 -28.01 -0.15 -1.08
CA ALA A 316 -28.57 -0.95 -2.15
C ALA A 316 -29.02 -2.32 -1.60
N ASP A 317 -30.13 -2.84 -2.14
CA ASP A 317 -30.80 -4.03 -1.58
C ASP A 317 -30.21 -5.36 -2.11
N ASP A 318 -29.85 -5.41 -3.40
CA ASP A 318 -29.44 -6.63 -4.10
C ASP A 318 -27.92 -6.74 -4.11
N VAL A 319 -27.31 -6.98 -2.95
CA VAL A 319 -25.86 -7.00 -2.77
C VAL A 319 -25.36 -8.22 -1.99
N ALA A 320 -24.10 -8.59 -2.21
CA ALA A 320 -23.37 -9.58 -1.43
C ALA A 320 -22.23 -8.87 -0.70
N CYS A 321 -22.51 -8.28 0.46
CA CYS A 321 -21.49 -7.59 1.26
C CYS A 321 -21.24 -8.31 2.58
N SER A 322 -19.98 -8.59 2.90
CA SER A 322 -19.61 -9.17 4.19
C SER A 322 -18.22 -8.72 4.68
N HIS A 323 -18.00 -8.88 5.98
CA HIS A 323 -16.73 -8.56 6.62
C HIS A 323 -16.33 -9.60 7.65
N GLY A 324 -15.03 -9.82 7.82
CA GLY A 324 -14.45 -10.71 8.82
C GLY A 324 -13.27 -10.06 9.51
N SER A 325 -13.21 -10.18 10.84
CA SER A 325 -12.05 -9.76 11.63
C SER A 325 -11.74 -10.81 12.70
N THR A 326 -10.52 -11.35 12.68
CA THR A 326 -10.09 -12.33 13.69
C THR A 326 -8.76 -11.94 14.31
N VAL A 327 -8.59 -12.17 15.60
CA VAL A 327 -7.30 -12.07 16.29
C VAL A 327 -7.06 -13.35 17.06
N GLY A 328 -5.85 -13.88 16.98
CA GLY A 328 -5.50 -15.13 17.66
C GLY A 328 -4.00 -15.32 17.82
N ALA A 329 -3.65 -16.31 18.63
CA ALA A 329 -2.29 -16.81 18.73
C ALA A 329 -2.04 -17.92 17.69
N LEU A 330 -0.80 -18.40 17.63
CA LEU A 330 -0.46 -19.59 16.84
C LEU A 330 -1.30 -20.80 17.29
N ASN A 331 -1.64 -21.66 16.33
CA ASN A 331 -2.33 -22.90 16.61
C ASN A 331 -1.39 -23.87 17.35
N ASP A 332 -1.61 -24.04 18.66
CA ASP A 332 -0.78 -24.90 19.52
C ASP A 332 -0.79 -26.37 19.06
N THR A 333 -1.87 -26.85 18.46
CA THR A 333 -1.94 -28.22 17.93
C THR A 333 -1.05 -28.38 16.70
N ALA A 334 -1.07 -27.40 15.79
CA ALA A 334 -0.19 -27.40 14.62
C ALA A 334 1.29 -27.26 15.03
N LEU A 335 1.58 -26.38 16.00
CA LEU A 335 2.91 -26.18 16.55
C LEU A 335 3.44 -27.45 17.26
N PHE A 336 2.60 -28.09 18.07
CA PHE A 336 2.93 -29.37 18.71
C PHE A 336 3.16 -30.46 17.66
N TYR A 337 2.31 -30.53 16.62
CA TYR A 337 2.46 -31.52 15.55
C TYR A 337 3.81 -31.38 14.84
N LEU A 338 4.17 -30.18 14.39
CA LEU A 338 5.45 -29.91 13.71
C LEU A 338 6.65 -30.24 14.62
N THR A 339 6.61 -29.78 15.87
CA THR A 339 7.70 -30.04 16.83
C THR A 339 7.83 -31.52 17.22
N SER A 340 6.72 -32.27 17.27
CA SER A 340 6.74 -33.73 17.50
C SER A 340 7.41 -34.52 16.37
N ARG A 341 7.53 -33.91 15.18
CA ARG A 341 8.25 -34.47 14.02
C ARG A 341 9.72 -34.05 13.95
N GLY A 342 10.24 -33.39 15.00
CA GLY A 342 11.63 -33.00 15.12
C GLY A 342 11.96 -31.62 14.54
N ILE A 343 10.96 -30.86 14.06
CA ILE A 343 11.16 -29.48 13.60
C ILE A 343 11.38 -28.59 14.84
N PRO A 344 12.47 -27.81 14.92
CA PRO A 344 12.69 -26.88 16.03
C PRO A 344 11.50 -25.92 16.20
N ARG A 345 11.13 -25.63 17.46
CA ARG A 345 9.93 -24.80 17.76
C ARG A 345 9.92 -23.48 16.98
N LYS A 346 11.06 -22.80 16.90
CA LYS A 346 11.19 -21.53 16.19
C LYS A 346 10.93 -21.67 14.68
N GLU A 347 11.51 -22.68 14.05
CA GLU A 347 11.26 -22.98 12.62
C GLU A 347 9.79 -23.34 12.38
N ALA A 348 9.17 -24.12 13.28
CA ALA A 348 7.75 -24.43 13.20
C ALA A 348 6.86 -23.17 13.32
N GLN A 349 7.22 -22.21 14.18
CA GLN A 349 6.52 -20.91 14.27
C GLN A 349 6.65 -20.11 12.97
N ASP A 350 7.82 -20.09 12.36
CA ASP A 350 8.05 -19.38 11.09
C ASP A 350 7.28 -20.04 9.95
N MET A 351 7.22 -21.37 9.87
CA MET A 351 6.40 -22.09 8.88
C MET A 351 4.92 -21.72 8.98
N LEU A 352 4.38 -21.69 10.21
CA LEU A 352 2.98 -21.30 10.44
C LEU A 352 2.74 -19.81 10.12
N THR A 353 3.72 -18.96 10.42
CA THR A 353 3.70 -17.53 10.09
C THR A 353 3.69 -17.30 8.58
N LEU A 354 4.56 -18.00 7.84
CA LEU A 354 4.61 -17.96 6.37
C LEU A 354 3.31 -18.45 5.74
N ALA A 355 2.75 -19.56 6.24
CA ALA A 355 1.47 -20.06 5.77
C ALA A 355 0.33 -19.03 5.96
N PHE A 356 0.28 -18.40 7.14
CA PHE A 356 -0.73 -17.38 7.46
C PHE A 356 -0.63 -16.12 6.57
N LEU A 357 0.59 -15.65 6.32
CA LEU A 357 0.85 -14.48 5.47
C LEU A 357 0.72 -14.79 3.98
N GLY A 358 0.99 -16.04 3.58
CA GLY A 358 0.89 -16.53 2.21
C GLY A 358 -0.47 -16.26 1.59
N GLU A 359 -1.56 -16.41 2.36
CA GLU A 359 -2.92 -16.13 1.90
C GLU A 359 -3.11 -14.69 1.39
N ALA A 360 -2.46 -13.69 2.00
CA ALA A 360 -2.51 -12.31 1.50
C ALA A 360 -1.58 -12.10 0.30
N ILE A 361 -0.47 -12.83 0.25
CA ILE A 361 0.49 -12.75 -0.86
C ILE A 361 -0.11 -13.37 -2.14
N ASP A 362 -0.98 -14.37 -2.01
CA ASP A 362 -1.71 -14.99 -3.13
C ASP A 362 -2.69 -14.04 -3.85
N GLU A 363 -2.97 -12.87 -3.28
CA GLU A 363 -3.74 -11.80 -3.94
C GLU A 363 -2.91 -11.04 -4.99
N ILE A 364 -1.59 -11.24 -5.03
CA ILE A 364 -0.73 -10.71 -6.10
C ILE A 364 -0.95 -11.55 -7.36
N ASP A 365 -1.45 -10.91 -8.42
CA ASP A 365 -1.83 -11.59 -9.66
C ASP A 365 -0.66 -12.25 -10.39
N GLU A 366 0.49 -11.58 -10.40
CA GLU A 366 1.68 -12.07 -11.08
C GLU A 366 2.53 -12.93 -10.15
N ASN A 367 2.52 -14.25 -10.39
CA ASN A 367 3.24 -15.23 -9.57
C ASN A 367 4.72 -14.89 -9.37
N ALA A 368 5.40 -14.36 -10.39
CA ALA A 368 6.80 -13.96 -10.27
C ALA A 368 7.00 -12.85 -9.22
N LEU A 369 6.07 -11.90 -9.12
CA LEU A 369 6.09 -10.87 -8.08
C LEU A 369 5.73 -11.44 -6.72
N ALA A 370 4.75 -12.34 -6.66
CA ALA A 370 4.37 -13.04 -5.43
C ALA A 370 5.56 -13.83 -4.84
N ASP A 371 6.31 -14.53 -5.69
CA ASP A 371 7.50 -15.29 -5.30
C ASP A 371 8.61 -14.38 -4.77
N VAL A 372 8.83 -13.21 -5.38
CA VAL A 372 9.79 -12.21 -4.86
C VAL A 372 9.40 -11.74 -3.46
N ILE A 373 8.10 -11.51 -3.22
CA ILE A 373 7.59 -11.12 -1.89
C ILE A 373 7.72 -12.25 -0.87
N ARG A 374 7.40 -13.50 -1.25
CA ARG A 374 7.58 -14.69 -0.40
C ARG A 374 9.05 -14.84 0.00
N ALA A 375 9.96 -14.79 -0.97
CA ALA A 375 11.40 -14.91 -0.72
C ALA A 375 11.95 -13.79 0.17
N ARG A 376 11.39 -12.57 0.08
CA ARG A 376 11.74 -11.48 1.00
C ARG A 376 11.29 -11.76 2.43
N LEU A 377 10.05 -12.24 2.59
CA LEU A 377 9.49 -12.58 3.89
C LEU A 377 10.25 -13.73 4.56
N GLU A 378 10.60 -14.78 3.79
CA GLU A 378 11.41 -15.91 4.26
C GLU A 378 12.80 -15.46 4.73
N ARG A 379 13.50 -14.63 3.94
CA ARG A 379 14.80 -14.07 4.34
C ARG A 379 14.72 -13.25 5.61
N TRP A 380 13.67 -12.43 5.75
CA TRP A 380 13.46 -11.66 6.97
C TRP A 380 13.21 -12.57 8.17
N LEU A 381 12.41 -13.63 8.00
CA LEU A 381 12.15 -14.58 9.08
C LEU A 381 13.42 -15.33 9.52
N ALA A 382 14.22 -15.79 8.56
CA ALA A 382 15.45 -16.52 8.82
C ALA A 382 16.48 -15.71 9.63
N ARG A 383 16.58 -14.40 9.38
CA ARG A 383 17.50 -13.49 10.12
C ARG A 383 17.16 -13.34 11.59
N ARG A 384 15.99 -13.79 12.05
CA ARG A 384 15.58 -13.74 13.47
C ARG A 384 16.26 -14.79 14.33
N HIS A 385 16.94 -15.77 13.74
CA HIS A 385 17.63 -16.83 14.45
C HIS A 385 19.14 -16.57 14.40
N PRO A 386 19.74 -15.97 15.45
CA PRO A 386 21.19 -15.94 15.59
C PRO A 386 21.76 -17.34 15.89
#